data_AF-A0A2V8P6H6-F1
#
_entry.id   AF-A0A2V8P6H6-F1
#
_cell.length_a   1.000
_cell.length_b   1.000
_cell.length_c   1.000
_cell.angle_alpha   90.00
_cell.angle_beta   90.00
_cell.angle_gamma   90.00
#
_symmetry.space_group_name_H-M   'P 1'
#
loop_
_entity.id
_entity.type
_entity.pdbx_description
1 polymer ?
#
loop_
_entity_poly.entity_id
_entity_poly.type
_entity_poly.pdbx_seq_one_letter_code
_entity_poly.pdbx_strand_id
1 'polypeptide(L)'
;MAEELRPTGISIVGDVPWGTHFCYFYKTKQDLLDILVPYFKTGLESREFCLWIISNSELTKSEDAKRALGEAVSDLDRYLAEGRIEIVPHDQWFLKGGSFDFHRVANGFKEKLDEALARGYVGMRVNGSPAWIQTRDTEELREFEAEVDHLFPNQRIIASCTYPLNGSRADFLLDVARNHQFTIARRHGSWDVLGTPELMQAKQEIQRLNEELEQRVIERTRELAAANEELKKEVAERQRAEEELKATGEQLRKLSARLQSAIEEERTRIAREL
;
A
#
# COMPACT_ATOMS: atom_id res chain seq x y z
N MET A 1 -12.97 -4.49 -10.86
CA MET A 1 -11.74 -3.65 -10.84
C MET A 1 -11.03 -3.98 -9.55
N ALA A 2 -9.72 -4.21 -9.57
CA ALA A 2 -9.00 -4.49 -8.32
C ALA A 2 -9.14 -3.30 -7.37
N GLU A 3 -9.47 -3.57 -6.12
CA GLU A 3 -9.64 -2.56 -5.07
C GLU A 3 -8.27 -1.90 -4.80
N GLU A 4 -8.19 -0.57 -4.86
CA GLU A 4 -6.93 0.14 -4.66
C GLU A 4 -6.48 0.01 -3.20
N LEU A 5 -5.41 -0.74 -2.96
CA LEU A 5 -4.81 -0.89 -1.64
C LEU A 5 -3.99 0.34 -1.25
N ARG A 6 -4.01 0.68 0.03
CA ARG A 6 -3.34 1.85 0.60
C ARG A 6 -2.38 1.42 1.71
N PRO A 7 -1.14 1.91 1.72
CA PRO A 7 -0.22 1.60 2.80
C PRO A 7 -0.76 2.17 4.11
N THR A 8 -0.76 1.35 5.17
CA THR A 8 -1.20 1.82 6.50
C THR A 8 -0.12 2.59 7.25
N GLY A 9 1.15 2.42 6.87
CA GLY A 9 2.29 2.87 7.68
C GLY A 9 2.60 1.97 8.87
N ILE A 10 1.78 0.93 9.10
CA ILE A 10 1.92 -0.02 10.19
C ILE A 10 2.47 -1.32 9.62
N SER A 11 3.75 -1.60 9.89
CA SER A 11 4.49 -2.68 9.24
C SER A 11 3.84 -4.07 9.33
N ILE A 12 3.21 -4.40 10.46
CA ILE A 12 2.56 -5.71 10.66
C ILE A 12 1.23 -5.86 9.91
N VAL A 13 0.59 -4.72 9.57
CA VAL A 13 -0.68 -4.69 8.83
C VAL A 13 -0.42 -4.69 7.33
N GLY A 14 0.52 -3.85 6.86
CA GLY A 14 0.79 -3.68 5.44
C GLY A 14 -0.23 -2.76 4.77
N ASP A 15 -0.67 -3.13 3.56
CA ASP A 15 -1.61 -2.35 2.77
C ASP A 15 -3.05 -2.84 2.99
N VAL A 16 -4.02 -1.91 3.00
CA VAL A 16 -5.44 -2.21 3.23
C VAL A 16 -6.32 -1.50 2.21
N PRO A 17 -7.50 -2.03 1.85
CA PRO A 17 -8.44 -1.33 0.98
C PRO A 17 -9.07 -0.13 1.70
N TRP A 18 -9.71 0.73 0.91
CA TRP A 18 -10.63 1.72 1.45
C TRP A 18 -11.80 1.04 2.18
N GLY A 19 -12.34 1.72 3.20
CA GLY A 19 -13.39 1.21 4.06
C GLY A 19 -12.89 0.30 5.19
N THR A 20 -11.57 0.10 5.31
CA THR A 20 -11.01 -0.70 6.40
C THR A 20 -11.21 -0.03 7.76
N HIS A 21 -11.74 -0.82 8.71
CA HIS A 21 -11.96 -0.45 10.10
C HIS A 21 -11.27 -1.46 11.01
N PHE A 22 -10.29 -1.02 11.79
CA PHE A 22 -9.50 -1.88 12.67
C PHE A 22 -9.29 -1.23 14.03
N CYS A 23 -9.05 -2.05 15.06
CA CYS A 23 -8.73 -1.52 16.39
C CYS A 23 -7.33 -1.86 16.86
N TYR A 24 -6.89 -1.09 17.85
CA TYR A 24 -5.58 -1.21 18.45
C TYR A 24 -5.66 -1.17 19.98
N PHE A 25 -5.12 -2.22 20.61
CA PHE A 25 -5.04 -2.34 22.07
C PHE A 25 -3.63 -2.02 22.58
N TYR A 26 -3.54 -0.98 23.43
CA TYR A 26 -2.27 -0.42 23.88
C TYR A 26 -2.14 -0.43 25.42
N LYS A 27 -0.92 -0.55 25.94
CA LYS A 27 -0.68 -0.51 27.39
C LYS A 27 -0.08 0.82 27.85
N THR A 28 0.79 1.38 27.03
CA THR A 28 1.53 2.62 27.33
C THR A 28 1.30 3.66 26.26
N LYS A 29 1.56 4.93 26.60
CA LYS A 29 1.57 6.03 25.64
C LYS A 29 2.53 5.77 24.47
N GLN A 30 3.67 5.11 24.72
CA GLN A 30 4.60 4.79 23.65
C GLN A 30 4.00 3.77 22.67
N ASP A 31 3.29 2.76 23.17
CA ASP A 31 2.66 1.78 22.28
C ASP A 31 1.60 2.47 21.37
N LEU A 32 0.85 3.44 21.90
CA LEU A 32 -0.06 4.31 21.13
C LEU A 32 0.67 5.06 20.00
N LEU A 33 1.77 5.73 20.33
CA LEU A 33 2.50 6.56 19.39
C LEU A 33 3.27 5.74 18.34
N ASP A 34 3.78 4.56 18.71
CA ASP A 34 4.47 3.62 17.81
C ASP A 34 3.58 3.21 16.61
N ILE A 35 2.25 3.29 16.76
CA ILE A 35 1.28 2.98 15.70
C ILE A 35 0.72 4.25 15.05
N LEU A 36 0.25 5.22 15.85
CA LEU A 36 -0.46 6.38 15.31
C LEU A 36 0.45 7.35 14.57
N VAL A 37 1.71 7.50 14.99
CA VAL A 37 2.65 8.40 14.30
C VAL A 37 2.95 7.92 12.88
N PRO A 38 3.38 6.65 12.64
CA PRO A 38 3.53 6.13 11.28
C PRO A 38 2.24 6.15 10.46
N TYR A 39 1.10 5.86 11.10
CA TYR A 39 -0.21 5.85 10.45
C TYR A 39 -0.58 7.22 9.87
N PHE A 40 -0.47 8.29 10.67
CA PHE A 40 -0.77 9.64 10.22
C PHE A 40 0.29 10.21 9.29
N LYS A 41 1.57 9.90 9.51
CA LYS A 41 2.64 10.25 8.58
C LYS A 41 2.35 9.72 7.17
N THR A 42 1.99 8.44 7.07
CA THR A 42 1.69 7.79 5.79
C THR A 42 0.49 8.44 5.10
N GLY A 43 -0.58 8.76 5.85
CA GLY A 43 -1.73 9.48 5.29
C GLY A 43 -1.37 10.86 4.75
N LEU A 44 -0.58 11.64 5.49
CA LEU A 44 -0.13 12.97 5.08
C LEU A 44 0.73 12.92 3.79
N GLU A 45 1.67 12.00 3.72
CA GLU A 45 2.52 11.76 2.53
C GLU A 45 1.69 11.29 1.32
N SER A 46 0.61 10.55 1.58
CA SER A 46 -0.29 9.98 0.57
C SER A 46 -1.40 10.93 0.11
N ARG A 47 -1.37 12.21 0.53
CA ARG A 47 -2.41 13.23 0.25
C ARG A 47 -3.80 12.83 0.72
N GLU A 48 -3.88 12.22 1.89
CA GLU A 48 -5.12 11.90 2.57
C GLU A 48 -5.36 12.92 3.67
N PHE A 49 -6.63 13.24 3.92
CA PHE A 49 -6.99 14.09 5.05
C PHE A 49 -6.91 13.25 6.34
N CYS A 50 -6.26 13.78 7.37
CA CYS A 50 -6.03 13.07 8.62
C CYS A 50 -6.87 13.67 9.75
N LEU A 51 -7.64 12.85 10.46
CA LEU A 51 -8.38 13.25 11.65
C LEU A 51 -7.96 12.40 12.83
N TRP A 52 -7.39 13.02 13.85
CA TRP A 52 -6.96 12.36 15.09
C TRP A 52 -7.80 12.85 16.26
N ILE A 53 -8.71 12.00 16.73
CA ILE A 53 -9.56 12.29 17.88
C ILE A 53 -8.92 11.67 19.13
N ILE A 54 -8.44 12.52 20.04
CA ILE A 54 -7.68 12.09 21.22
C ILE A 54 -8.54 12.03 22.47
N SER A 55 -8.32 11.02 23.31
CA SER A 55 -8.86 11.00 24.67
C SER A 55 -7.86 11.54 25.70
N ASN A 56 -8.35 12.21 26.75
CA ASN A 56 -7.51 12.66 27.87
C ASN A 56 -6.89 11.48 28.67
N SER A 57 -7.46 10.28 28.52
CA SER A 57 -6.92 9.04 29.12
C SER A 57 -5.73 8.45 28.35
N GLU A 58 -5.52 8.87 27.10
CA GLU A 58 -4.46 8.41 26.19
C GLU A 58 -3.28 9.37 26.15
N LEU A 59 -3.63 10.64 25.96
CA LEU A 59 -2.72 11.75 25.81
C LEU A 59 -3.20 12.86 26.72
N THR A 60 -2.28 13.51 27.41
CA THR A 60 -2.64 14.55 28.37
C THR A 60 -3.31 15.74 27.66
N LYS A 61 -2.86 16.08 26.43
CA LYS A 61 -3.33 17.22 25.61
C LYS A 61 -3.04 17.00 24.11
N SER A 62 -3.73 17.73 23.23
CA SER A 62 -3.43 17.75 21.77
C SER A 62 -2.00 18.14 21.43
N GLU A 63 -1.37 18.96 22.27
CA GLU A 63 0.04 19.34 22.10
C GLU A 63 1.00 18.16 22.24
N ASP A 64 0.64 17.12 22.99
CA ASP A 64 1.44 15.90 23.06
C ASP A 64 1.40 15.13 21.74
N ALA A 65 0.23 15.04 21.10
CA ALA A 65 0.06 14.40 19.78
C ALA A 65 0.83 15.16 18.71
N LYS A 66 0.70 16.50 18.67
CA LYS A 66 1.42 17.37 17.73
C LYS A 66 2.92 17.22 17.86
N ARG A 67 3.44 17.26 19.10
CA ARG A 67 4.87 17.09 19.36
C ARG A 67 5.37 15.72 18.88
N ALA A 68 4.70 14.64 19.26
CA ALA A 68 5.09 13.29 18.86
C ALA A 68 5.07 13.10 17.33
N LEU A 69 4.05 13.64 16.66
CA LEU A 69 3.97 13.58 15.19
C LEU A 69 5.04 14.47 14.54
N GLY A 70 5.35 15.63 15.13
CA GLY A 70 6.34 16.59 14.62
C GLY A 70 7.78 16.06 14.70
N GLU A 71 8.07 15.16 15.64
CA GLU A 71 9.35 14.44 15.70
C GLU A 71 9.58 13.53 14.48
N ALA A 72 8.51 13.01 13.86
CA ALA A 72 8.58 12.10 12.72
C ALA A 72 8.23 12.75 11.36
N VAL A 73 7.55 13.89 11.38
CA VAL A 73 7.03 14.62 10.21
C VAL A 73 7.54 16.07 10.26
N SER A 74 8.63 16.34 9.54
CA SER A 74 9.28 17.66 9.55
C SER A 74 8.38 18.82 9.09
N ASP A 75 7.43 18.54 8.20
CA ASP A 75 6.51 19.52 7.61
C ASP A 75 5.18 19.66 8.39
N LEU A 76 5.10 19.12 9.61
CA LEU A 76 3.83 19.05 10.33
C LEU A 76 3.16 20.42 10.54
N ASP A 77 3.93 21.46 10.86
CA ASP A 77 3.37 22.81 11.06
C ASP A 77 2.66 23.33 9.80
N ARG A 78 3.23 23.05 8.62
CA ARG A 78 2.60 23.37 7.34
C ARG A 78 1.33 22.55 7.13
N TYR A 79 1.36 21.25 7.46
CA TYR A 79 0.18 20.39 7.34
C TYR A 79 -0.96 20.80 8.28
N LEU A 80 -0.65 21.25 9.48
CA LEU A 80 -1.62 21.82 10.42
C LEU A 80 -2.19 23.14 9.90
N ALA A 81 -1.33 24.06 9.44
CA ALA A 81 -1.75 25.36 8.92
C ALA A 81 -2.63 25.26 7.66
N GLU A 82 -2.34 24.30 6.78
CA GLU A 82 -3.14 24.00 5.59
C GLU A 82 -4.40 23.15 5.92
N GLY A 83 -4.60 22.74 7.17
CA GLY A 83 -5.72 21.89 7.57
C GLY A 83 -5.73 20.53 6.88
N ARG A 84 -4.55 19.93 6.67
CA ARG A 84 -4.41 18.55 6.16
C ARG A 84 -4.59 17.51 7.26
N ILE A 85 -4.28 17.90 8.51
CA ILE A 85 -4.55 17.11 9.69
C ILE A 85 -5.25 17.95 10.75
N GLU A 86 -6.29 17.38 11.35
CA GLU A 86 -6.98 17.93 12.51
C GLU A 86 -6.74 17.01 13.72
N ILE A 87 -6.28 17.58 14.83
CA ILE A 87 -6.11 16.87 16.10
C ILE A 87 -7.07 17.47 17.11
N VAL A 88 -8.13 16.74 17.43
CA VAL A 88 -9.27 17.24 18.21
C VAL A 88 -9.49 16.41 19.47
N PRO A 89 -9.81 17.05 20.61
CA PRO A 89 -10.26 16.34 21.81
C PRO A 89 -11.57 15.56 21.59
N HIS A 90 -11.69 14.41 22.26
CA HIS A 90 -12.87 13.54 22.16
C HIS A 90 -14.18 14.23 22.56
N ASP A 91 -14.16 15.16 23.53
CA ASP A 91 -15.34 15.90 23.98
C ASP A 91 -15.85 16.88 22.90
N GLN A 92 -14.95 17.47 22.12
CA GLN A 92 -15.30 18.34 20.99
C GLN A 92 -15.88 17.56 19.82
N TRP A 93 -15.41 16.33 19.60
CA TRP A 93 -15.88 15.48 18.51
C TRP A 93 -17.14 14.69 18.88
N PHE A 94 -17.05 13.85 19.91
CA PHE A 94 -18.09 12.90 20.29
C PHE A 94 -19.19 13.53 21.16
N LEU A 95 -18.86 14.50 22.01
CA LEU A 95 -19.80 15.12 22.96
C LEU A 95 -20.28 16.51 22.51
N LYS A 96 -20.24 16.79 21.20
CA LYS A 96 -20.69 18.07 20.63
C LYS A 96 -22.15 18.36 21.01
N GLY A 97 -22.38 19.30 21.92
CA GLY A 97 -23.73 19.58 22.45
C GLY A 97 -24.04 18.94 23.82
N GLY A 98 -23.03 18.39 24.50
CA GLY A 98 -23.10 17.94 25.90
C GLY A 98 -23.52 16.48 26.08
N SER A 99 -24.12 15.85 25.08
CA SER A 99 -24.43 14.42 25.06
C SER A 99 -23.69 13.70 23.93
N PHE A 100 -23.45 12.41 24.10
CA PHE A 100 -23.04 11.54 23.00
C PHE A 100 -24.25 11.29 22.09
N ASP A 101 -24.04 11.36 20.78
CA ASP A 101 -25.04 11.03 19.77
C ASP A 101 -24.31 10.34 18.63
N PHE A 102 -24.54 9.05 18.48
CA PHE A 102 -23.88 8.23 17.48
C PHE A 102 -24.16 8.73 16.05
N HIS A 103 -25.43 8.99 15.70
CA HIS A 103 -25.79 9.42 14.34
C HIS A 103 -25.11 10.73 13.97
N ARG A 104 -24.98 11.66 14.93
CA ARG A 104 -24.24 12.90 14.72
C ARG A 104 -22.76 12.65 14.47
N VAL A 105 -22.12 11.74 15.22
CA VAL A 105 -20.70 11.42 15.04
C VAL A 105 -20.45 10.72 13.70
N ALA A 106 -21.28 9.74 13.36
CA ALA A 106 -21.28 9.05 12.07
C ALA A 106 -21.43 10.01 10.89
N ASN A 107 -22.44 10.89 10.94
CA ASN A 107 -22.64 11.92 9.93
C ASN A 107 -21.46 12.90 9.87
N GLY A 108 -20.87 13.25 11.01
CA GLY A 108 -19.69 14.11 11.07
C GLY A 108 -18.49 13.51 10.33
N PHE A 109 -18.26 12.19 10.39
CA PHE A 109 -17.23 11.54 9.58
C PHE A 109 -17.53 11.61 8.09
N LYS A 110 -18.79 11.41 7.69
CA LYS A 110 -19.22 11.53 6.29
C LYS A 110 -19.02 12.94 5.76
N GLU A 111 -19.47 13.96 6.49
CA GLU A 111 -19.31 15.37 6.14
C GLU A 111 -17.82 15.73 5.99
N LYS A 112 -16.97 15.30 6.92
CA LYS A 112 -15.52 15.52 6.83
C LYS A 112 -14.89 14.83 5.63
N LEU A 113 -15.32 13.62 5.29
CA LEU A 113 -14.87 12.94 4.08
C LEU A 113 -15.26 13.74 2.83
N ASP A 114 -16.53 14.14 2.73
CA ASP A 114 -17.04 14.87 1.57
C ASP A 114 -16.30 16.21 1.39
N GLU A 115 -16.04 16.93 2.48
CA GLU A 115 -15.20 18.14 2.49
C GLU A 115 -13.77 17.86 2.01
N ALA A 116 -13.14 16.79 2.51
CA ALA A 116 -11.79 16.40 2.10
C ALA A 116 -11.72 16.05 0.61
N LEU A 117 -12.68 15.28 0.10
CA LEU A 117 -12.75 14.93 -1.32
C LEU A 117 -12.96 16.18 -2.18
N ALA A 118 -13.84 17.10 -1.76
CA ALA A 118 -14.06 18.37 -2.45
C ALA A 118 -12.80 19.26 -2.48
N ARG A 119 -11.94 19.18 -1.46
CA ARG A 119 -10.62 19.84 -1.41
C ARG A 119 -9.52 19.11 -2.21
N GLY A 120 -9.83 17.98 -2.83
CA GLY A 120 -8.90 17.23 -3.68
C GLY A 120 -7.96 16.28 -2.93
N TYR A 121 -8.31 15.89 -1.70
CA TYR A 121 -7.65 14.76 -1.02
C TYR A 121 -8.09 13.44 -1.65
N VAL A 122 -7.23 12.42 -1.58
CA VAL A 122 -7.51 11.10 -2.16
C VAL A 122 -8.60 10.36 -1.37
N GLY A 123 -8.63 10.58 -0.06
CA GLY A 123 -9.54 10.00 0.92
C GLY A 123 -9.23 10.55 2.31
N MET A 124 -9.71 9.87 3.36
CA MET A 124 -9.53 10.26 4.75
C MET A 124 -8.99 9.12 5.61
N ARG A 125 -8.07 9.43 6.52
CA ARG A 125 -7.67 8.56 7.64
C ARG A 125 -8.17 9.12 8.94
N VAL A 126 -8.75 8.24 9.76
CA VAL A 126 -9.27 8.60 11.07
C VAL A 126 -8.61 7.73 12.13
N ASN A 127 -8.27 8.35 13.26
CA ASN A 127 -8.17 7.64 14.53
C ASN A 127 -9.21 8.16 15.53
N GLY A 128 -9.91 7.24 16.19
CA GLY A 128 -10.82 7.53 17.28
C GLY A 128 -10.43 6.80 18.56
N SER A 129 -10.56 7.46 19.70
CA SER A 129 -10.47 6.83 21.02
C SER A 129 -11.81 6.82 21.75
N PRO A 130 -12.71 5.88 21.43
CA PRO A 130 -14.02 5.77 22.08
C PRO A 130 -13.95 5.13 23.48
N ALA A 131 -12.77 4.78 24.00
CA ALA A 131 -12.60 4.06 25.26
C ALA A 131 -13.23 4.73 26.50
N TRP A 132 -13.53 6.02 26.47
CA TRP A 132 -14.25 6.72 27.55
C TRP A 132 -15.74 6.32 27.63
N ILE A 133 -16.33 5.80 26.54
CA ILE A 133 -17.75 5.38 26.48
C ILE A 133 -18.01 4.20 27.43
N GLN A 134 -17.02 3.35 27.67
CA GLN A 134 -17.13 2.18 28.56
C GLN A 134 -17.54 2.53 30.01
N THR A 135 -17.32 3.79 30.42
CA THR A 135 -17.67 4.28 31.76
C THR A 135 -19.12 4.73 31.90
N ARG A 136 -19.86 4.83 30.78
CA ARG A 136 -21.23 5.33 30.73
C ARG A 136 -22.24 4.23 30.43
N ASP A 137 -22.05 3.51 29.32
CA ASP A 137 -22.94 2.43 28.89
C ASP A 137 -22.23 1.50 27.87
N THR A 138 -22.30 0.19 28.07
CA THR A 138 -21.73 -0.80 27.15
C THR A 138 -22.61 -1.05 25.92
N GLU A 139 -23.92 -0.77 26.00
CA GLU A 139 -24.86 -0.96 24.90
C GLU A 139 -24.68 0.15 23.84
N GLU A 140 -24.60 1.42 24.26
CA GLU A 140 -24.33 2.56 23.37
C GLU A 140 -23.01 2.42 22.58
N LEU A 141 -21.96 1.85 23.17
CA LEU A 141 -20.71 1.60 22.44
C LEU A 141 -20.87 0.47 21.42
N ARG A 142 -21.58 -0.61 21.79
CA ARG A 142 -21.75 -1.75 20.88
C ARG A 142 -22.54 -1.32 19.64
N GLU A 143 -23.58 -0.51 19.82
CA GLU A 143 -24.33 0.10 18.72
C GLU A 143 -23.45 1.03 17.88
N PHE A 144 -22.65 1.89 18.54
CA PHE A 144 -21.69 2.75 17.85
C PHE A 144 -20.72 1.94 16.97
N GLU A 145 -20.07 0.92 17.53
CA GLU A 145 -19.07 0.10 16.83
C GLU A 145 -19.68 -0.70 15.67
N ALA A 146 -20.86 -1.29 15.87
CA ALA A 146 -21.55 -2.04 14.82
C ALA A 146 -21.94 -1.14 13.63
N GLU A 147 -22.44 0.06 13.90
CA GLU A 147 -22.83 0.98 12.84
C GLU A 147 -21.63 1.65 12.14
N VAL A 148 -20.54 1.90 12.86
CA VAL A 148 -19.28 2.35 12.26
C VAL A 148 -18.73 1.31 11.28
N ASP A 149 -18.81 0.02 11.63
CA ASP A 149 -18.47 -1.08 10.73
C ASP A 149 -19.39 -1.15 9.50
N HIS A 150 -20.63 -0.65 9.58
CA HIS A 150 -21.52 -0.51 8.43
C HIS A 150 -21.31 0.78 7.61
N LEU A 151 -20.76 1.83 8.22
CA LEU A 151 -20.62 3.15 7.60
C LEU A 151 -19.40 3.26 6.69
N PHE A 152 -18.29 2.64 7.06
CA PHE A 152 -17.04 2.73 6.31
C PHE A 152 -16.95 1.87 5.04
N PRO A 153 -17.58 0.69 4.94
CA PRO A 153 -17.59 -0.08 3.69
C PRO A 153 -18.04 0.79 2.50
N ASN A 154 -17.26 0.76 1.42
CA ASN A 154 -17.43 1.57 0.20
C ASN A 154 -17.14 3.08 0.32
N GLN A 155 -16.67 3.57 1.47
CA GLN A 155 -16.18 4.94 1.61
C GLN A 155 -14.66 4.99 1.47
N ARG A 156 -14.13 6.13 1.00
CA ARG A 156 -12.67 6.37 0.96
C ARG A 156 -12.12 6.77 2.33
N ILE A 157 -12.42 5.94 3.33
CA ILE A 157 -11.98 6.11 4.72
C ILE A 157 -11.14 4.90 5.13
N ILE A 158 -10.07 5.13 5.87
CA ILE A 158 -9.42 4.10 6.69
C ILE A 158 -9.53 4.56 8.13
N ALA A 159 -10.08 3.71 9.00
CA ALA A 159 -10.37 4.06 10.38
C ALA A 159 -9.65 3.12 11.35
N SER A 160 -9.01 3.73 12.34
CA SER A 160 -8.33 3.03 13.43
C SER A 160 -8.94 3.45 14.77
N CYS A 161 -9.42 2.50 15.57
CA CYS A 161 -9.92 2.78 16.92
C CYS A 161 -8.91 2.34 17.98
N THR A 162 -8.67 3.16 19.01
CA THR A 162 -7.68 2.88 20.06
C THR A 162 -8.32 2.66 21.42
N TYR A 163 -7.81 1.64 22.13
CA TYR A 163 -8.33 1.22 23.42
C TYR A 163 -7.20 0.87 24.40
N PRO A 164 -7.19 1.47 25.61
CA PRO A 164 -6.23 1.11 26.63
C PRO A 164 -6.52 -0.29 27.16
N LEU A 165 -5.50 -1.12 27.33
CA LEU A 165 -5.59 -2.39 28.05
C LEU A 165 -5.72 -2.15 29.56
N ASN A 166 -5.06 -1.10 30.08
CA ASN A 166 -5.15 -0.76 31.49
C ASN A 166 -6.50 -0.13 31.81
N GLY A 167 -7.24 -0.73 32.74
CA GLY A 167 -8.55 -0.21 33.18
C GLY A 167 -9.73 -0.65 32.32
N SER A 168 -9.49 -1.26 31.16
CA SER A 168 -10.56 -1.85 30.34
C SER A 168 -10.87 -3.28 30.77
N ARG A 169 -12.16 -3.63 30.73
CA ARG A 169 -12.60 -5.00 31.05
C ARG A 169 -12.31 -5.96 29.90
N ALA A 170 -12.09 -7.23 30.22
CA ALA A 170 -11.76 -8.24 29.19
C ALA A 170 -12.92 -8.53 28.24
N ASP A 171 -14.16 -8.58 28.75
CA ASP A 171 -15.36 -8.77 27.95
C ASP A 171 -15.60 -7.60 26.98
N PHE A 172 -15.37 -6.38 27.46
CA PHE A 172 -15.39 -5.18 26.63
C PHE A 172 -14.40 -5.25 25.46
N LEU A 173 -13.13 -5.61 25.73
CA LEU A 173 -12.12 -5.71 24.68
C LEU A 173 -12.45 -6.82 23.65
N LEU A 174 -13.07 -7.91 24.10
CA LEU A 174 -13.50 -8.99 23.20
C LEU A 174 -14.65 -8.55 22.28
N ASP A 175 -15.60 -7.77 22.80
CA ASP A 175 -16.71 -7.24 22.00
C ASP A 175 -16.20 -6.25 20.95
N VAL A 176 -15.32 -5.32 21.35
CA VAL A 176 -14.65 -4.38 20.45
C VAL A 176 -13.91 -5.15 19.35
N ALA A 177 -13.10 -6.15 19.70
CA ALA A 177 -12.34 -6.92 18.72
C ALA A 177 -13.22 -7.67 17.69
N ARG A 178 -14.48 -7.98 18.01
CA ARG A 178 -15.41 -8.67 17.11
C ARG A 178 -16.08 -7.73 16.09
N ASN A 179 -16.20 -6.45 16.41
CA ASN A 179 -16.81 -5.44 15.54
C ASN A 179 -15.81 -4.75 14.61
N HIS A 180 -14.52 -5.13 14.69
CA HIS A 180 -13.48 -4.64 13.80
C HIS A 180 -13.01 -5.77 12.89
N GLN A 181 -12.57 -5.41 11.68
CA GLN A 181 -12.07 -6.39 10.70
C GLN A 181 -10.83 -7.14 11.22
N PHE A 182 -9.99 -6.44 11.99
CA PHE A 182 -8.89 -7.01 12.75
C PHE A 182 -8.48 -6.09 13.91
N THR A 183 -7.68 -6.65 14.79
CA THR A 183 -7.19 -6.03 16.02
C THR A 183 -5.68 -6.15 16.10
N ILE A 184 -5.00 -5.06 16.41
CA ILE A 184 -3.56 -5.05 16.67
C ILE A 184 -3.36 -5.02 18.19
N ALA A 185 -2.39 -5.76 18.70
CA ALA A 185 -2.00 -5.67 20.10
C ALA A 185 -0.48 -5.85 20.24
N ARG A 186 0.12 -5.19 21.24
CA ARG A 186 1.52 -5.43 21.62
C ARG A 186 1.58 -6.46 22.74
N ARG A 187 2.20 -7.62 22.49
CA ARG A 187 2.36 -8.70 23.47
C ARG A 187 3.82 -9.14 23.55
N HIS A 188 4.36 -9.18 24.77
CA HIS A 188 5.76 -9.56 25.04
C HIS A 188 6.79 -8.78 24.20
N GLY A 189 6.54 -7.50 23.95
CA GLY A 189 7.41 -6.64 23.15
C GLY A 189 7.25 -6.79 21.63
N SER A 190 6.47 -7.77 21.16
CA SER A 190 6.17 -7.98 19.74
C SER A 190 4.77 -7.50 19.38
N TRP A 191 4.60 -7.05 18.14
CA TRP A 191 3.31 -6.72 17.56
C TRP A 191 2.60 -8.01 17.11
N ASP A 192 1.30 -8.10 17.34
CA ASP A 192 0.47 -9.21 16.93
C ASP A 192 -0.82 -8.69 16.29
N VAL A 193 -1.33 -9.42 15.29
CA VAL A 193 -2.59 -9.11 14.60
C VAL A 193 -3.56 -10.25 14.85
N LEU A 194 -4.62 -9.95 15.58
CA LEU A 194 -5.74 -10.82 15.85
C LEU A 194 -6.82 -10.49 14.80
N GLY A 195 -7.25 -11.49 14.05
CA GLY A 195 -8.33 -11.34 13.08
C GLY A 195 -9.27 -12.53 13.14
N THR A 196 -10.28 -12.54 12.29
CA THR A 196 -11.07 -13.76 12.09
C THR A 196 -10.17 -14.88 11.56
N PRO A 197 -10.44 -16.15 11.88
CA PRO A 197 -9.67 -17.28 11.35
C PRO A 197 -9.56 -17.25 9.82
N GLU A 198 -10.62 -16.83 9.14
CA GLU A 198 -10.67 -16.68 7.69
C GLU A 198 -9.68 -15.62 7.18
N LEU A 199 -9.59 -14.47 7.86
CA LEU A 199 -8.64 -13.41 7.51
C LEU A 199 -7.19 -13.86 7.73
N MET A 200 -6.93 -14.58 8.83
CA MET A 200 -5.60 -15.12 9.12
C MET A 200 -5.18 -16.17 8.08
N GLN A 201 -6.09 -17.06 7.68
CA GLN A 201 -5.85 -18.05 6.63
C GLN A 201 -5.63 -17.39 5.26
N ALA A 202 -6.45 -16.39 4.90
CA ALA A 202 -6.28 -15.65 3.67
C ALA A 202 -4.93 -14.92 3.63
N LYS A 203 -4.51 -14.28 4.73
CA LYS A 203 -3.20 -13.62 4.83
C LYS A 203 -2.04 -14.62 4.68
N GLN A 204 -2.13 -15.78 5.32
CA GLN A 204 -1.13 -16.84 5.19
C GLN A 204 -1.04 -17.39 3.77
N GLU A 205 -2.18 -17.58 3.10
CA GLU A 205 -2.21 -18.08 1.73
C GLU A 205 -1.68 -17.04 0.73
N ILE A 206 -2.01 -15.76 0.90
CA ILE A 206 -1.44 -14.66 0.10
C ILE A 206 0.08 -14.61 0.28
N GLN A 207 0.58 -14.71 1.50
CA GLN A 207 2.01 -14.73 1.77
C GLN A 207 2.70 -15.90 1.07
N ARG A 208 2.11 -17.10 1.16
CA ARG A 208 2.60 -18.31 0.49
C ARG A 208 2.63 -18.15 -1.03
N LEU A 209 1.55 -17.61 -1.62
CA LEU A 209 1.44 -17.38 -3.05
C LEU A 209 2.42 -16.30 -3.56
N ASN A 210 2.66 -15.26 -2.77
CA ASN A 210 3.64 -14.22 -3.10
C ASN A 210 5.06 -14.79 -3.11
N GLU A 211 5.44 -15.56 -2.09
CA GLU A 211 6.75 -16.23 -2.05
C GLU A 211 6.93 -17.17 -3.24
N GLU A 212 5.89 -17.94 -3.59
CA GLU A 212 5.91 -18.81 -4.77
C GLU A 212 6.04 -18.02 -6.08
N LEU A 213 5.33 -16.89 -6.19
CA LEU A 213 5.41 -16.01 -7.35
C LEU A 213 6.80 -15.38 -7.50
N GLU A 214 7.39 -14.89 -6.41
CA GLU A 214 8.74 -14.33 -6.41
C GLU A 214 9.78 -15.36 -6.87
N GLN A 215 9.68 -16.60 -6.38
CA GLN A 215 10.54 -17.69 -6.83
C GLN A 215 10.38 -17.96 -8.34
N ARG A 216 9.14 -18.02 -8.84
CA ARG A 216 8.88 -18.20 -10.28
C ARG A 216 9.40 -17.03 -11.11
N VAL A 217 9.29 -15.80 -10.63
CA VAL A 217 9.82 -14.62 -11.32
C VAL A 217 11.35 -14.72 -11.42
N ILE A 218 12.04 -15.10 -10.35
CA ILE A 218 13.50 -15.27 -10.36
C ILE A 218 13.91 -16.37 -11.34
N GLU A 219 13.24 -17.53 -11.31
CA GLU A 219 13.52 -18.66 -12.19
C GLU A 219 13.32 -18.28 -13.66
N ARG A 220 12.16 -17.72 -14.02
CA ARG A 220 11.85 -17.31 -15.40
C ARG A 220 12.76 -16.19 -15.89
N THR A 221 13.17 -15.27 -15.02
CA THR A 221 14.14 -14.23 -15.37
C THR A 221 15.51 -14.83 -15.72
N ARG A 222 15.94 -15.87 -14.98
CA ARG A 222 17.19 -16.60 -15.28
C ARG A 222 17.10 -17.39 -16.59
N GLU A 223 16.01 -18.14 -16.81
CA GLU A 223 15.77 -18.87 -18.06
C GLU A 223 15.76 -17.93 -19.27
N LEU A 224 15.04 -16.80 -19.15
CA LEU A 224 14.95 -15.82 -20.23
C LEU A 224 16.31 -15.17 -20.51
N ALA A 225 17.09 -14.86 -19.47
CA ALA A 225 18.44 -14.33 -19.65
C ALA A 225 19.36 -15.32 -20.39
N ALA A 226 19.29 -16.61 -20.03
CA ALA A 226 20.07 -17.66 -20.71
C ALA A 226 19.67 -17.84 -22.18
N ALA A 227 18.36 -17.94 -22.46
CA ALA A 227 17.85 -18.07 -23.83
C ALA A 227 18.18 -16.84 -24.69
N ASN A 228 18.16 -15.64 -24.11
CA ASN A 228 18.50 -14.41 -24.82
C ASN A 228 20.00 -14.36 -25.17
N GLU A 229 20.88 -14.81 -24.27
CA GLU A 229 22.32 -14.93 -24.58
C GLU A 229 22.60 -15.98 -25.66
N GLU A 230 21.87 -17.10 -25.66
CA GLU A 230 21.99 -18.10 -26.72
C GLU A 230 21.49 -17.58 -28.07
N LEU A 231 20.34 -16.91 -28.09
CA LEU A 231 19.81 -16.29 -29.30
C LEU A 231 20.74 -15.22 -29.86
N LYS A 232 21.37 -14.40 -29.00
CA LYS A 232 22.39 -13.43 -29.43
C LYS A 232 23.59 -14.10 -30.10
N LYS A 233 24.03 -15.25 -29.59
CA LYS A 233 25.12 -16.02 -30.22
C LYS A 233 24.70 -16.54 -31.58
N GLU A 234 23.52 -17.15 -31.69
CA GLU A 234 23.01 -17.66 -32.97
C GLU A 234 22.84 -16.53 -34.01
N VAL A 235 22.32 -15.37 -33.61
CA VAL A 235 22.23 -14.19 -34.49
C VAL A 235 23.61 -13.73 -34.95
N ALA A 236 24.60 -13.68 -34.06
CA ALA A 236 25.96 -13.28 -34.41
C ALA A 236 26.66 -14.30 -35.33
N GLU A 237 26.35 -15.60 -35.20
CA GLU A 237 26.84 -16.65 -36.10
C GLU A 237 26.18 -16.56 -37.47
N ARG A 238 24.85 -16.39 -37.53
CA ARG A 238 24.11 -16.21 -38.78
C ARG A 238 24.58 -14.97 -39.55
N GLN A 239 24.80 -13.85 -38.86
CA GLN A 239 25.32 -12.63 -39.49
C GLN A 239 26.70 -12.85 -40.13
N ARG A 240 27.61 -13.55 -39.45
CA ARG A 240 28.93 -13.89 -40.01
C ARG A 240 28.82 -14.79 -41.25
N ALA A 241 27.97 -15.82 -41.19
CA ALA A 241 27.76 -16.72 -42.34
C ALA A 241 27.13 -15.99 -43.54
N GLU A 242 26.20 -15.06 -43.31
CA GLU A 242 25.61 -14.22 -44.36
C GLU A 242 26.66 -13.30 -45.02
N GLU A 243 27.55 -12.69 -44.22
CA GLU A 243 28.65 -11.86 -44.72
C GLU A 243 29.63 -12.66 -45.58
N GLU A 244 30.03 -13.85 -45.15
CA GLU A 244 30.92 -14.75 -45.90
C GLU A 244 30.29 -15.23 -47.21
N LEU A 245 29.01 -15.59 -47.17
CA LEU A 245 28.25 -16.01 -48.36
C LEU A 245 28.17 -14.86 -49.37
N LYS A 246 27.92 -13.63 -48.90
CA LYS A 246 27.90 -12.44 -49.75
C LYS A 246 29.26 -12.18 -50.39
N ALA A 247 30.35 -12.28 -49.63
CA ALA A 247 31.71 -12.10 -50.13
C ALA A 247 32.08 -13.16 -51.20
N THR A 248 31.72 -14.42 -50.96
CA THR A 248 31.97 -15.52 -51.91
C THR A 248 31.12 -15.34 -53.19
N GLY A 249 29.86 -14.92 -53.05
CA GLY A 249 28.99 -14.58 -54.18
C GLY A 249 29.56 -13.46 -55.06
N GLU A 250 30.15 -12.43 -54.44
CA GLU A 250 30.85 -11.37 -55.16
C GLU A 250 32.12 -11.85 -55.88
N GLN A 251 32.91 -12.73 -55.25
CA GLN A 251 34.10 -13.34 -55.86
C GLN A 251 33.75 -14.20 -57.07
N LEU A 252 32.72 -15.05 -56.95
CA LEU A 252 32.24 -15.89 -58.06
C LEU A 252 31.75 -15.05 -59.24
N ARG A 253 31.01 -13.95 -58.98
CA ARG A 253 30.60 -13.01 -60.05
C ARG A 253 31.80 -12.40 -60.77
N LYS A 254 32.84 -11.99 -60.03
CA LYS A 254 34.09 -11.45 -60.62
C LYS A 254 34.83 -12.50 -61.46
N LEU A 255 34.94 -13.73 -60.97
CA LEU A 255 35.57 -14.85 -61.69
C LEU A 255 34.82 -15.19 -62.97
N SER A 256 33.48 -15.29 -62.90
CA SER A 256 32.62 -15.54 -64.06
C SER A 256 32.80 -14.47 -65.14
N ALA A 257 32.81 -13.19 -64.75
CA ALA A 257 33.01 -12.08 -65.68
C ALA A 257 34.39 -12.14 -66.38
N ARG A 258 35.45 -12.48 -65.64
CA ARG A 258 36.79 -12.68 -66.22
C ARG A 258 36.83 -13.86 -67.20
N LEU A 259 36.19 -14.97 -66.85
CA LEU A 259 36.15 -16.15 -67.70
C LEU A 259 35.41 -15.85 -69.02
N GLN A 260 34.28 -15.15 -68.95
CA GLN A 260 33.55 -14.69 -70.14
C GLN A 260 34.41 -13.79 -71.03
N SER A 261 35.10 -12.80 -70.45
CA SER A 261 36.00 -11.93 -71.20
C SER A 261 37.14 -12.72 -71.87
N ALA A 262 37.74 -13.69 -71.18
CA ALA A 262 38.81 -14.52 -71.74
C ALA A 262 38.29 -15.43 -72.88
N ILE A 263 37.08 -15.98 -72.75
CA ILE A 263 36.44 -16.76 -73.82
C ILE A 263 36.17 -15.88 -75.05
N GLU A 264 35.70 -14.65 -74.85
CA GLU A 264 35.47 -13.70 -75.93
C GLU A 264 36.77 -13.27 -76.63
N GLU A 265 37.83 -13.00 -75.87
CA GLU A 265 39.16 -12.71 -76.41
C GLU A 265 39.70 -13.88 -77.23
N GLU A 266 39.59 -15.11 -76.73
CA GLU A 266 40.03 -16.32 -77.41
C GLU A 266 39.26 -16.55 -78.72
N ARG A 267 37.92 -16.41 -78.68
CA ARG A 267 37.07 -16.48 -79.88
C ARG A 267 37.48 -15.44 -80.92
N THR A 268 37.76 -14.22 -80.48
CA THR A 268 38.17 -13.12 -81.35
C THR A 268 39.56 -13.39 -81.95
N ARG A 269 40.48 -14.00 -81.19
CA ARG A 269 41.80 -14.40 -81.67
C ARG A 269 41.70 -15.48 -82.74
N ILE A 270 40.96 -16.56 -82.48
CA ILE A 270 40.75 -17.66 -83.43
C ILE A 270 40.12 -17.13 -84.73
N ALA A 271 39.15 -16.20 -84.64
CA ALA A 271 38.52 -15.60 -85.80
C ALA A 271 39.45 -14.68 -86.64
N ARG A 272 40.60 -14.25 -86.11
CA ARG A 272 41.61 -13.47 -86.84
C ARG A 272 42.70 -14.34 -87.48
N GLU A 273 42.86 -15.58 -87.03
CA GLU A 273 43.86 -16.52 -87.53
C GLU A 273 43.34 -17.45 -88.64
N LEU A 274 42.02 -17.46 -88.86
CA LEU A 274 41.31 -18.13 -89.98
C LEU A 274 41.03 -17.16 -91.13
#